data_AF-A0AAW1QDK8-F1
#
_entry.id   AF-A0AAW1QDK8-F1
#
_cell.length_a   1.000
_cell.length_b   1.000
_cell.length_c   1.000
_cell.angle_alpha   90.00
_cell.angle_beta   90.00
_cell.angle_gamma   90.00
#
_symmetry.space_group_name_H-M   'P 1'
#
loop_
_entity.id
_entity.type
_entity.pdbx_description
1 polymer ?
#
loop_
_entity_poly.entity_id
_entity_poly.type
_entity_poly.pdbx_seq_one_letter_code
_entity_poly.pdbx_strand_id
1 'polypeptide(L)'
;NSLELVVDAEPELRRLLAYPLADTLASAGAAPVLEDNFLEVANAVVAAWDAGELGGAAAGEPDAFKAWVKALGKAQKRKGKRLFMPLRIALTGAMAGPDVGEILALLALEDGDVADRGAYVPLPERIEALRTWAASAPAPPA
;
A
#
# COMPACT_ATOMS: atom_id res chain seq x y z
N ASN A 1 -4.87 -28.72 -7.10
CA ASN A 1 -3.78 -27.79 -6.73
C ASN A 1 -3.41 -26.75 -7.78
N SER A 2 -2.79 -27.05 -8.93
CA SER A 2 -2.41 -25.97 -9.88
C SER A 2 -3.60 -25.32 -10.62
N LEU A 3 -4.67 -26.07 -10.90
CA LEU A 3 -5.87 -25.51 -11.52
C LEU A 3 -6.63 -24.55 -10.58
N GLU A 4 -6.70 -24.86 -9.29
CA GLU A 4 -7.34 -24.02 -8.27
C GLU A 4 -6.59 -22.69 -8.05
N LEU A 5 -5.25 -22.72 -8.03
CA LEU A 5 -4.43 -21.51 -7.94
C LEU A 5 -4.69 -20.51 -9.09
N VAL A 6 -5.06 -20.98 -10.28
CA VAL A 6 -5.32 -20.12 -11.44
C VAL A 6 -6.72 -19.50 -11.38
N VAL A 7 -7.74 -20.21 -10.87
CA VAL A 7 -9.09 -19.63 -10.73
C VAL A 7 -9.17 -18.59 -9.62
N ASP A 8 -8.34 -18.71 -8.57
CA ASP A 8 -8.32 -17.73 -7.47
C ASP A 8 -7.46 -16.49 -7.77
N ALA A 9 -6.52 -16.58 -8.70
CA ALA A 9 -5.58 -15.49 -9.01
C ALA A 9 -6.27 -14.22 -9.56
N GLU A 10 -7.28 -14.39 -10.43
CA GLU A 10 -7.98 -13.25 -11.01
C GLU A 10 -8.82 -12.48 -9.96
N PRO A 11 -9.69 -13.13 -9.16
CA PRO A 11 -10.42 -12.46 -8.08
C PRO A 11 -9.51 -11.78 -7.06
N GLU A 12 -8.40 -12.41 -6.69
CA GLU A 12 -7.43 -11.83 -5.75
C GLU A 12 -6.74 -10.59 -6.33
N LEU A 13 -6.31 -10.66 -7.60
CA LEU A 13 -5.70 -9.53 -8.29
C LEU A 13 -6.69 -8.37 -8.46
N ARG A 14 -7.94 -8.65 -8.87
CA ARG A 14 -8.99 -7.63 -8.98
C ARG A 14 -9.25 -6.96 -7.63
N ARG A 15 -9.37 -7.74 -6.57
CA ARG A 15 -9.53 -7.22 -5.20
C ARG A 15 -8.36 -6.33 -4.81
N LEU A 16 -7.13 -6.74 -5.09
CA LEU A 16 -5.91 -5.96 -4.80
C LEU A 16 -5.85 -4.64 -5.59
N LEU A 17 -6.21 -4.69 -6.88
CA LEU A 17 -6.25 -3.52 -7.74
C LEU A 17 -7.35 -2.53 -7.36
N ALA A 18 -8.45 -3.02 -6.79
CA ALA A 18 -9.54 -2.21 -6.23
C ALA A 18 -9.18 -1.52 -4.89
N TYR A 19 -7.97 -1.71 -4.36
CA TYR A 19 -7.46 -1.06 -3.15
C TYR A 19 -8.44 -1.14 -1.95
N PRO A 20 -8.64 -2.33 -1.35
CA PRO A 20 -9.70 -2.58 -0.37
C PRO A 20 -9.32 -2.11 1.04
N LEU A 21 -8.74 -0.91 1.14
CA LEU A 21 -8.16 -0.36 2.37
C LEU A 21 -9.18 -0.32 3.51
N ALA A 22 -10.36 0.27 3.28
CA ALA A 22 -11.38 0.44 4.31
C ALA A 22 -11.81 -0.92 4.91
N ASP A 23 -12.12 -1.89 4.07
CA ASP A 23 -12.48 -3.25 4.49
C ASP A 23 -11.34 -3.93 5.27
N THR A 24 -10.10 -3.77 4.80
CA THR A 24 -8.93 -4.35 5.46
C THR A 24 -8.71 -3.74 6.84
N LEU A 25 -8.81 -2.41 6.98
CA LEU A 25 -8.64 -1.73 8.27
C LEU A 25 -9.80 -2.02 9.24
N ALA A 26 -11.00 -2.31 8.75
CA ALA A 26 -12.12 -2.75 9.58
C ALA A 26 -12.02 -4.22 10.00
N SER A 27 -11.10 -5.00 9.43
CA SER A 27 -10.98 -6.45 9.72
C SER A 27 -10.28 -6.72 11.05
N ALA A 28 -10.69 -7.80 11.73
CA ALA A 28 -10.02 -8.26 12.96
C ALA A 28 -8.53 -8.59 12.74
N GLY A 29 -8.15 -8.99 11.53
CA GLY A 29 -6.76 -9.29 11.19
C GLY A 29 -5.85 -8.06 11.24
N ALA A 30 -6.37 -6.87 10.91
CA ALA A 30 -5.60 -5.64 10.89
C ALA A 30 -5.41 -5.00 12.27
N ALA A 31 -6.17 -5.40 13.29
CA ALA A 31 -6.11 -4.81 14.63
C ALA A 31 -4.69 -4.73 15.22
N PRO A 32 -3.85 -5.79 15.17
CA PRO A 32 -2.48 -5.71 15.69
C PRO A 32 -1.58 -4.73 14.92
N VAL A 33 -1.89 -4.44 13.66
CA VAL A 33 -1.14 -3.47 12.84
C VAL A 33 -1.56 -2.05 13.19
N LEU A 34 -2.88 -1.84 13.38
CA LEU A 34 -3.46 -0.57 13.82
C LEU A 34 -2.95 -0.16 15.20
N GLU A 35 -2.98 -1.08 16.16
CA GLU A 35 -2.55 -0.87 17.54
C GLU A 35 -1.04 -0.62 17.68
N ASP A 36 -0.21 -1.15 16.76
CA ASP A 36 1.23 -0.89 16.80
C ASP A 36 1.52 0.56 16.44
N ASN A 37 1.26 0.96 15.18
CA ASN A 37 1.57 2.32 14.67
C ASN A 37 1.23 2.50 13.18
N PHE A 38 0.13 1.93 12.72
CA PHE A 38 -0.25 2.08 11.31
C PHE A 38 -0.40 3.55 10.91
N LEU A 39 -0.88 4.41 11.80
CA LEU A 39 -1.03 5.86 11.56
C LEU A 39 0.31 6.56 11.24
N GLU A 40 1.40 6.21 11.93
CA GLU A 40 2.73 6.78 11.67
C GLU A 40 3.24 6.40 10.27
N VAL A 41 3.01 5.15 9.87
CA VAL A 41 3.37 4.66 8.52
C VAL A 41 2.50 5.32 7.45
N ALA A 42 1.19 5.42 7.68
CA ALA A 42 0.25 6.06 6.75
C ALA A 42 0.62 7.53 6.50
N ASN A 43 0.90 8.28 7.57
CA ASN A 43 1.32 9.69 7.45
C ASN A 43 2.66 9.83 6.72
N ALA A 44 3.61 8.91 6.93
CA ALA A 44 4.88 8.94 6.22
C ALA A 44 4.74 8.61 4.72
N VAL A 45 3.84 7.69 4.36
CA VAL A 45 3.49 7.39 2.96
C VAL A 45 2.89 8.62 2.28
N VAL A 46 1.92 9.28 2.94
CA VAL A 46 1.30 10.52 2.44
C VAL A 46 2.32 11.63 2.28
N ALA A 47 3.18 11.86 3.28
CA ALA A 47 4.23 12.88 3.21
C ALA A 47 5.25 12.60 2.09
N ALA A 48 5.64 11.33 1.89
CA ALA A 48 6.55 10.94 0.81
C ALA A 48 5.92 11.13 -0.58
N TRP A 49 4.60 10.95 -0.70
CA TRP A 49 3.87 11.28 -1.93
C TRP A 49 3.87 12.79 -2.19
N ASP A 50 3.52 13.59 -1.18
CA ASP A 50 3.46 15.06 -1.29
C ASP A 50 4.83 15.66 -1.63
N ALA A 51 5.92 15.04 -1.17
CA ALA A 51 7.30 15.40 -1.50
C ALA A 51 7.78 14.87 -2.86
N GLY A 52 6.99 14.05 -3.56
CA GLY A 52 7.35 13.41 -4.84
C GLY A 52 8.31 12.21 -4.71
N GLU A 53 8.77 11.90 -3.49
CA GLU A 53 9.70 10.79 -3.23
C GLU A 53 9.08 9.43 -3.56
N LEU A 54 7.83 9.21 -3.15
CA LEU A 54 7.14 7.95 -3.39
C LEU A 54 6.81 7.74 -4.87
N GLY A 55 6.37 8.80 -5.56
CA GLY A 55 6.12 8.74 -7.00
C GLY A 55 7.39 8.41 -7.78
N GLY A 56 8.50 9.07 -7.45
CA GLY A 56 9.81 8.76 -8.04
C GLY A 56 10.31 7.35 -7.70
N ALA A 57 10.04 6.86 -6.48
CA ALA A 57 10.40 5.49 -6.08
C ALA A 57 9.56 4.42 -6.77
N ALA A 58 8.30 4.72 -7.12
CA ALA A 58 7.39 3.83 -7.84
C ALA A 58 7.72 3.74 -9.33
N ALA A 59 8.06 4.86 -9.96
CA ALA A 59 8.39 4.95 -11.39
C ALA A 59 9.89 4.72 -11.71
N GLY A 60 10.73 4.62 -10.67
CA GLY A 60 12.18 4.51 -10.80
C GLY A 60 12.67 3.08 -11.07
N GLU A 61 13.99 2.91 -11.03
CA GLU A 61 14.65 1.60 -11.13
C GLU A 61 14.13 0.61 -10.07
N PRO A 62 14.21 -0.72 -10.30
CA PRO A 62 13.67 -1.72 -9.39
C PRO A 62 14.13 -1.60 -7.91
N ASP A 63 15.31 -1.05 -7.66
CA ASP A 63 15.85 -0.84 -6.32
C ASP A 63 15.41 0.47 -5.65
N ALA A 64 14.79 1.41 -6.37
CA ALA A 64 14.40 2.72 -5.85
C ALA A 64 13.36 2.60 -4.72
N PHE A 65 12.31 1.81 -4.93
CA PHE A 65 11.32 1.51 -3.90
C PHE A 65 11.98 0.88 -2.66
N LYS A 66 12.83 -0.12 -2.86
CA LYS A 66 13.54 -0.81 -1.76
C LYS A 66 14.43 0.14 -0.95
N ALA A 67 15.12 1.07 -1.62
CA ALA A 67 15.93 2.09 -0.97
C ALA A 67 15.06 3.04 -0.12
N TRP A 68 13.92 3.49 -0.66
CA TRP A 68 12.95 4.30 0.08
C TRP A 68 12.40 3.58 1.32
N VAL A 69 11.98 2.31 1.19
CA VAL A 69 11.50 1.51 2.34
C VAL A 69 12.58 1.36 3.41
N LYS A 70 13.84 1.18 3.01
CA LYS A 70 14.97 1.11 3.95
C LYS A 70 15.18 2.44 4.70
N ALA A 71 15.05 3.57 4.01
CA ALA A 71 15.15 4.89 4.63
C ALA A 71 13.99 5.13 5.62
N LEU A 72 12.76 4.81 5.23
CA LEU A 72 11.58 4.87 6.09
C LEU A 72 11.74 4.00 7.35
N GLY A 73 12.19 2.76 7.18
CA GLY A 73 12.47 1.84 8.29
C GLY A 73 13.51 2.38 9.26
N LYS A 74 14.56 3.04 8.76
CA LYS A 74 15.58 3.69 9.60
C LYS A 74 14.99 4.88 10.37
N ALA A 75 14.19 5.73 9.71
CA ALA A 75 13.58 6.91 10.32
C ALA A 75 12.62 6.53 11.46
N GLN A 76 11.77 5.53 11.23
CA GLN A 76 10.80 5.05 12.23
C GLN A 76 11.35 3.97 13.17
N LYS A 77 12.63 3.59 13.02
CA LYS A 77 13.27 2.48 13.77
C LYS A 77 12.49 1.15 13.67
N ARG A 78 11.92 0.87 12.49
CA ARG A 78 11.11 -0.33 12.18
C ARG A 78 11.85 -1.28 11.25
N LYS A 79 11.54 -2.58 11.37
CA LYS A 79 12.09 -3.64 10.51
C LYS A 79 11.14 -4.83 10.39
N GLY A 80 11.37 -5.67 9.38
CA GLY A 80 10.63 -6.92 9.19
C GLY A 80 9.12 -6.69 9.11
N LYS A 81 8.32 -7.57 9.72
CA LYS A 81 6.86 -7.50 9.68
C LYS A 81 6.29 -6.16 10.17
N ARG A 82 6.93 -5.52 11.17
CA ARG A 82 6.51 -4.22 11.72
C ARG A 82 6.76 -3.03 10.79
N LEU A 83 7.51 -3.22 9.71
CA LEU A 83 7.70 -2.23 8.63
C LEU A 83 6.89 -2.63 7.39
N PHE A 84 7.07 -3.86 6.91
CA PHE A 84 6.53 -4.27 5.62
C PHE A 84 5.01 -4.53 5.66
N MET A 85 4.45 -5.01 6.77
CA MET A 85 3.00 -5.23 6.87
C MET A 85 2.20 -3.91 6.84
N PRO A 86 2.47 -2.92 7.70
CA PRO A 86 1.75 -1.65 7.63
C PRO A 86 1.99 -0.96 6.28
N LEU A 87 3.20 -1.03 5.72
CA LEU A 87 3.47 -0.44 4.41
C LEU A 87 2.68 -1.11 3.28
N ARG A 88 2.55 -2.45 3.30
CA ARG A 88 1.70 -3.19 2.35
C ARG A 88 0.27 -2.71 2.44
N ILE A 89 -0.31 -2.69 3.64
CA ILE A 89 -1.70 -2.25 3.83
C ILE A 89 -1.87 -0.80 3.33
N ALA A 90 -0.94 0.10 3.64
CA ALA A 90 -1.01 1.49 3.21
C ALA A 90 -1.00 1.64 1.67
N LEU A 91 -0.18 0.88 0.95
CA LEU A 91 0.01 1.04 -0.50
C LEU A 91 -0.90 0.16 -1.36
N THR A 92 -1.33 -1.00 -0.84
CA THR A 92 -2.13 -1.98 -1.59
C THR A 92 -3.52 -2.20 -1.01
N GLY A 93 -3.78 -1.71 0.21
CA GLY A 93 -5.06 -1.90 0.88
C GLY A 93 -5.29 -3.34 1.35
N ALA A 94 -4.31 -4.24 1.24
CA ALA A 94 -4.46 -5.67 1.52
C ALA A 94 -3.40 -6.19 2.50
N MET A 95 -3.70 -7.27 3.22
CA MET A 95 -2.76 -7.89 4.18
C MET A 95 -1.82 -8.93 3.54
N ALA A 96 -2.13 -9.36 2.32
CA ALA A 96 -1.40 -10.36 1.56
C ALA A 96 -1.40 -9.98 0.08
N GLY A 97 -0.63 -10.72 -0.72
CA GLY A 97 -0.51 -10.51 -2.15
C GLY A 97 0.95 -10.45 -2.62
N PRO A 98 1.16 -10.06 -3.89
CA PRO A 98 2.48 -9.95 -4.52
C PRO A 98 3.43 -8.96 -3.84
N ASP A 99 4.60 -8.78 -4.44
CA ASP A 99 5.55 -7.75 -4.02
C ASP A 99 4.95 -6.35 -4.18
N VAL A 100 5.13 -5.50 -3.16
CA VAL A 100 4.54 -4.15 -3.14
C VAL A 100 5.21 -3.23 -4.15
N GLY A 101 6.52 -3.38 -4.38
CA GLY A 101 7.26 -2.60 -5.36
C GLY A 101 6.80 -2.91 -6.79
N GLU A 102 6.57 -4.19 -7.09
CA GLU A 102 6.01 -4.61 -8.39
C GLU A 102 4.60 -4.03 -8.63
N ILE A 103 3.74 -4.02 -7.62
CA ILE A 103 2.40 -3.40 -7.70
C ILE A 103 2.53 -1.89 -7.95
N LEU A 104 3.43 -1.20 -7.24
CA LEU A 104 3.63 0.23 -7.45
C LEU A 104 4.20 0.56 -8.83
N ALA A 105 5.16 -0.24 -9.32
CA ALA A 105 5.68 -0.09 -10.67
C ALA A 105 4.58 -0.28 -11.71
N LEU A 106 3.72 -1.30 -11.54
CA LEU A 106 2.55 -1.50 -12.41
C LEU A 106 1.62 -0.28 -12.41
N LEU A 107 1.31 0.30 -11.25
CA LEU A 107 0.47 1.48 -11.14
C LEU A 107 1.13 2.76 -11.68
N ALA A 108 2.46 2.81 -11.72
CA ALA A 108 3.23 3.94 -12.26
C ALA A 108 3.38 3.89 -13.79
N LEU A 109 3.22 2.71 -14.40
CA LEU A 109 3.21 2.52 -15.86
C LEU A 109 1.89 2.95 -16.50
N GLU A 110 0.87 3.27 -15.71
CA GLU A 110 -0.39 3.76 -16.23
C GLU A 110 -0.26 5.23 -16.66
N ASP A 111 -0.32 5.47 -17.96
CA ASP A 111 -0.32 6.78 -18.60
C ASP A 111 -1.73 7.26 -19.00
N GLY A 112 -2.77 6.52 -18.62
CA GLY A 112 -4.19 6.81 -18.90
C GLY A 112 -4.85 5.93 -19.96
N ASP A 113 -4.14 4.95 -20.52
CA ASP A 113 -4.63 4.05 -21.59
C ASP A 113 -5.42 2.81 -21.09
N VAL A 114 -5.78 2.75 -19.81
CA VAL A 114 -6.67 1.68 -19.33
C VAL A 114 -8.11 1.98 -19.72
N ALA A 115 -8.63 1.20 -20.68
CA ALA A 115 -9.98 1.37 -21.23
C ALA A 115 -11.09 1.25 -20.17
N ASP A 116 -10.87 0.48 -19.12
CA ASP A 116 -11.78 0.36 -17.98
C ASP A 116 -11.19 1.07 -16.75
N ARG A 117 -11.57 2.34 -16.57
CA ARG A 117 -11.19 3.15 -15.40
C ARG A 117 -11.71 2.58 -14.07
N GLY A 118 -12.63 1.61 -14.09
CA GLY A 118 -13.11 0.92 -12.89
C GLY A 118 -12.29 -0.33 -12.53
N ALA A 119 -11.33 -0.73 -13.35
CA ALA A 119 -10.58 -1.97 -13.16
C ALA A 119 -9.54 -1.92 -12.02
N TYR A 120 -9.10 -0.72 -11.63
CA TYR A 120 -8.14 -0.49 -10.56
C TYR A 120 -8.27 0.93 -10.01
N VAL A 121 -7.74 1.15 -8.81
CA VAL A 121 -7.59 2.47 -8.21
C VAL A 121 -6.17 2.98 -8.47
N PRO A 122 -5.97 4.11 -9.17
CA PRO A 122 -4.64 4.70 -9.41
C PRO A 122 -3.92 5.11 -8.12
N LEU A 123 -2.58 5.14 -8.15
CA LEU A 123 -1.78 5.50 -6.97
C LEU A 123 -2.18 6.84 -6.33
N PRO A 124 -2.43 7.94 -7.06
CA PRO A 124 -2.90 9.20 -6.45
C PRO A 124 -4.19 9.05 -5.64
N GLU A 125 -5.17 8.29 -6.13
CA GLU A 125 -6.44 8.07 -5.44
C GLU A 125 -6.27 7.19 -4.20
N ARG A 126 -5.36 6.21 -4.24
CA ARG A 126 -4.99 5.41 -3.06
C ARG A 126 -4.41 6.27 -1.95
N ILE A 127 -3.51 7.20 -2.31
CA ILE A 127 -2.91 8.11 -1.34
C ILE A 127 -3.96 9.04 -0.73
N GLU A 128 -4.95 9.50 -1.50
CA GLU A 128 -6.02 10.35 -0.96
C GLU A 128 -6.97 9.57 -0.03
N ALA A 129 -7.29 8.32 -0.37
CA ALA A 129 -8.04 7.44 0.53
C ALA A 129 -7.27 7.18 1.84
N LEU A 130 -5.96 6.97 1.76
CA LEU A 130 -5.09 6.81 2.94
C LEU A 130 -5.04 8.10 3.78
N ARG A 131 -4.93 9.27 3.14
CA ARG A 131 -4.94 10.59 3.78
C ARG A 131 -6.26 10.82 4.51
N THR A 132 -7.38 10.52 3.86
CA THR A 132 -8.73 10.63 4.45
C THR A 132 -8.85 9.74 5.68
N TRP A 133 -8.42 8.48 5.59
CA TRP A 133 -8.40 7.59 6.74
C TRP A 133 -7.52 8.14 7.87
N ALA A 134 -6.29 8.56 7.57
CA ALA A 134 -5.34 9.06 8.57
C ALA A 134 -5.85 10.30 9.31
N ALA A 135 -6.57 11.19 8.63
CA ALA A 135 -7.21 12.36 9.24
C ALA A 135 -8.35 12.01 10.21
N SER A 136 -8.99 10.85 10.02
CA SER A 136 -10.07 10.34 10.88
C SER A 136 -9.60 9.29 11.90
N ALA A 137 -8.34 8.88 11.85
CA ALA A 137 -7.81 7.80 12.65
C ALA A 137 -7.78 8.18 14.14
N PRO A 138 -8.14 7.27 15.05
CA PRO A 138 -7.99 7.51 16.47
C PRO A 138 -6.52 7.76 16.81
N ALA A 139 -6.28 8.66 17.77
CA ALA A 139 -4.94 8.95 18.24
C ALA A 139 -4.24 7.65 18.71
N PRO A 140 -2.93 7.50 18.50
CA PRO A 140 -2.20 6.33 18.97
C PRO A 140 -2.38 6.18 20.48
N PRO A 141 -2.49 4.96 21.02
CA PRO A 141 -2.42 4.75 22.46
C PRO A 141 -1.09 5.28 23.00
N ALA A 142 -1.15 6.01 24.11
CA ALA A 142 0.00 6.65 24.77
C ALA A 142 1.02 5.65 25.32
#